data_AF-A0A7L8RW33-F1
#
_entry.id   AF-A0A7L8RW33-F1
#
_cell.length_a   1.000
_cell.length_b   1.000
_cell.length_c   1.000
_cell.angle_alpha   90.00
_cell.angle_beta   90.00
_cell.angle_gamma   90.00
#
_symmetry.space_group_name_H-M   'P 1'
#
loop_
_entity.id
_entity.type
_entity.pdbx_description
1 polymer ?
#
loop_
_entity_poly.entity_id
_entity_poly.type
_entity_poly.pdbx_seq_one_letter_code
_entity_poly.pdbx_strand_id
1 'polypeptide(L)'
;MPRKFATKEDWLVACANTVELLGSMSPSEFYNKETMEYHSTARSAVVRLANGLADAGDFGAFLQREDQTTRRLPSTPEALRGMALSDMHIRLICTFADERWMPGFLARAFNDGVLIPALEQLSANIDHFTLQE
;
A
#
# COMPACT_ATOMS: atom_id res chain seq x y z
N MET A 1 3.29 6.37 16.42
CA MET A 1 2.37 6.48 15.26
C MET A 1 3.07 7.31 14.19
N PRO A 2 3.01 6.94 12.90
CA PRO A 2 3.53 7.79 11.83
C PRO A 2 2.83 9.15 11.85
N ARG A 3 3.57 10.21 11.53
CA ARG A 3 3.05 11.58 11.52
C ARG A 3 1.95 11.71 10.47
N LYS A 4 0.76 12.15 10.88
CA LYS A 4 -0.40 12.35 10.01
C LYS A 4 -0.09 13.40 8.94
N PHE A 5 -0.80 13.33 7.81
CA PHE A 5 -0.70 14.34 6.76
C PHE A 5 -1.65 15.48 7.11
N ALA A 6 -1.16 16.73 7.00
CA ALA A 6 -1.99 17.90 7.28
C ALA A 6 -2.89 18.23 6.08
N THR A 7 -2.42 17.96 4.87
CA THR A 7 -3.14 18.23 3.62
C THR A 7 -2.99 17.07 2.63
N LYS A 8 -3.90 17.03 1.64
CA LYS A 8 -3.80 16.05 0.53
C LYS A 8 -2.54 16.30 -0.30
N GLU A 9 -2.10 17.56 -0.40
CA GLU A 9 -0.84 17.93 -1.04
C GLU A 9 0.36 17.30 -0.33
N ASP A 10 0.41 17.35 1.01
CA ASP A 10 1.49 16.69 1.77
C ASP A 10 1.51 15.17 1.52
N TRP A 11 0.32 14.57 1.38
CA TRP A 11 0.18 13.15 1.06
C TRP A 11 0.68 12.86 -0.36
N LEU A 12 0.31 13.68 -1.35
CA LEU A 12 0.74 13.55 -2.74
C LEU A 12 2.26 13.69 -2.89
N VAL A 13 2.87 14.68 -2.25
CA VAL A 13 4.33 14.87 -2.23
C VAL A 13 5.02 13.65 -1.62
N ALA A 14 4.51 13.14 -0.50
CA ALA A 14 5.06 11.94 0.11
C ALA A 14 4.87 10.69 -0.77
N CYS A 15 3.76 10.59 -1.49
CA CYS A 15 3.48 9.52 -2.43
C CYS A 15 4.47 9.54 -3.59
N ALA A 16 4.68 10.70 -4.22
CA ALA A 16 5.64 10.87 -5.30
C ALA A 16 7.07 10.48 -4.87
N ASN A 17 7.53 10.99 -3.73
CA ASN A 17 8.85 10.63 -3.19
C ASN A 17 8.97 9.13 -2.88
N THR A 18 7.89 8.50 -2.43
CA THR A 18 7.89 7.06 -2.11
C THR A 18 7.91 6.23 -3.39
N VAL A 19 7.14 6.61 -4.41
CA VAL A 19 7.16 5.97 -5.73
C VAL A 19 8.54 6.07 -6.37
N GLU A 20 9.18 7.24 -6.33
CA GLU A 20 10.55 7.43 -6.83
C GLU A 20 11.56 6.55 -6.09
N LEU A 21 11.51 6.54 -4.76
CA LEU A 21 12.37 5.69 -3.94
C LEU A 21 12.19 4.20 -4.29
N LEU A 22 10.94 3.73 -4.32
CA LEU A 22 10.61 2.34 -4.66
C LEU A 22 11.08 1.99 -6.08
N GLY A 23 10.90 2.89 -7.05
CA GLY A 23 11.32 2.68 -8.44
C GLY A 23 12.84 2.64 -8.63
N SER A 24 13.61 3.21 -7.70
CA SER A 24 15.08 3.18 -7.72
C SER A 24 15.69 1.89 -7.14
N MET A 25 14.87 1.05 -6.48
CA MET A 25 15.33 -0.09 -5.70
C MET A 25 15.04 -1.43 -6.38
N SER A 26 15.95 -2.39 -6.22
CA SER A 26 15.71 -3.80 -6.52
C SER A 26 14.87 -4.47 -5.42
N PRO A 27 14.22 -5.62 -5.70
CA PRO A 27 13.48 -6.39 -4.69
C PRO A 27 14.32 -6.78 -3.47
N SER A 28 15.60 -7.11 -3.66
CA SER A 28 16.53 -7.46 -2.57
C SER A 28 16.94 -6.25 -1.71
N GLU A 29 16.98 -5.05 -2.29
CA GLU A 29 17.19 -3.82 -1.52
C GLU A 29 15.94 -3.44 -0.72
N PHE A 30 14.74 -3.70 -1.27
CA PHE A 30 13.49 -3.46 -0.57
C PHE A 30 13.28 -4.40 0.63
N TYR A 31 13.58 -5.68 0.44
CA TYR A 31 13.46 -6.69 1.48
C TYR A 31 14.57 -7.72 1.37
N ASN A 32 15.42 -7.77 2.40
CA ASN A 32 16.47 -8.76 2.52
C ASN A 32 15.88 -10.06 3.08
N LYS A 33 15.83 -11.11 2.25
CA LYS A 33 15.30 -12.43 2.65
C LYS A 33 16.18 -13.17 3.65
N GLU A 34 17.47 -12.85 3.74
CA GLU A 34 18.42 -13.49 4.66
C GLU A 34 18.26 -12.93 6.07
N THR A 35 18.16 -11.60 6.20
CA THR A 35 17.97 -10.93 7.50
C THR A 35 16.49 -10.78 7.87
N MET A 36 15.58 -11.03 6.92
CA MET A 36 14.14 -10.77 7.02
C MET A 36 13.80 -9.30 7.31
N GLU A 37 14.68 -8.38 6.90
CA GLU A 37 14.54 -6.95 7.15
C GLU A 37 14.12 -6.18 5.90
N TYR A 38 13.26 -5.20 6.10
CA TYR A 38 12.91 -4.22 5.07
C TYR A 38 13.88 -3.06 5.05
N HIS A 39 13.98 -2.42 3.89
CA HIS A 39 14.51 -1.06 3.82
C HIS A 39 13.67 -0.16 4.75
N SER A 40 14.32 0.37 5.79
CA SER A 40 13.66 1.08 6.90
C SER A 40 12.80 2.26 6.44
N THR A 41 13.34 3.10 5.54
CA THR A 41 12.63 4.25 4.98
C THR A 41 11.47 3.85 4.07
N ALA A 42 11.71 2.98 3.07
CA ALA A 42 10.71 2.60 2.08
C ALA A 42 9.47 1.96 2.72
N ARG A 43 9.66 0.98 3.62
CA ARG A 43 8.52 0.36 4.34
C ARG A 43 7.75 1.38 5.16
N SER A 44 8.45 2.21 5.93
CA SER A 44 7.81 3.20 6.79
C SER A 44 7.01 4.22 5.99
N ALA A 45 7.52 4.60 4.81
CA ALA A 45 6.84 5.50 3.89
C ALA A 45 5.55 4.88 3.32
N VAL A 46 5.61 3.63 2.83
CA VAL A 46 4.42 2.90 2.33
C VAL A 46 3.36 2.75 3.42
N VAL A 47 3.76 2.32 4.62
CA VAL A 47 2.84 2.18 5.77
C VAL A 47 2.23 3.52 6.14
N ARG A 48 3.00 4.61 6.12
CA ARG A 48 2.51 5.95 6.39
C ARG A 48 1.48 6.40 5.33
N LEU A 49 1.71 6.14 4.05
CA LEU A 49 0.77 6.46 2.98
C LEU A 49 -0.55 5.71 3.13
N ALA A 50 -0.48 4.39 3.37
CA ALA A 50 -1.67 3.54 3.54
C ALA A 50 -2.53 3.98 4.74
N ASN A 51 -1.90 4.30 5.87
CA ASN A 51 -2.58 4.85 7.06
C ASN A 51 -2.79 6.37 6.99
N GLY A 52 -2.45 7.02 5.87
CA GLY A 52 -2.67 8.46 5.68
C GLY A 52 -4.07 8.77 5.20
N LEU A 53 -4.74 7.79 4.61
CA LEU A 53 -6.09 7.89 4.06
C LEU A 53 -7.07 7.20 5.02
N ALA A 54 -8.21 7.82 5.25
CA ALA A 54 -9.34 7.12 5.84
C ALA A 54 -9.94 6.18 4.79
N ASP A 55 -10.42 5.02 5.25
CA ASP A 55 -11.10 4.07 4.39
C ASP A 55 -12.36 4.71 3.78
N ALA A 56 -12.43 4.73 2.45
CA ALA A 56 -13.61 5.21 1.72
C ALA A 56 -14.70 4.13 1.58
N GLY A 57 -14.39 2.88 1.94
CA GLY A 57 -15.29 1.73 1.84
C GLY A 57 -15.77 1.21 3.21
N ASP A 58 -16.71 0.26 3.14
CA ASP A 58 -17.13 -0.51 4.30
C ASP A 58 -16.20 -1.73 4.46
N PHE A 59 -15.21 -1.60 5.34
CA PHE A 59 -14.27 -2.67 5.66
C PHE A 59 -14.98 -3.96 6.10
N GLY A 60 -16.10 -3.86 6.83
CA GLY A 60 -16.88 -5.01 7.26
C GLY A 60 -17.49 -5.76 6.08
N ALA A 61 -18.13 -5.03 5.17
CA ALA A 61 -18.68 -5.61 3.94
C ALA A 61 -17.59 -6.20 3.03
N PHE A 62 -16.44 -5.54 2.93
CA PHE A 62 -15.27 -6.08 2.21
C PHE A 62 -14.83 -7.43 2.79
N LEU A 63 -14.70 -7.54 4.11
CA LEU A 63 -14.32 -8.80 4.76
C LEU A 63 -15.39 -9.89 4.60
N GLN A 64 -16.66 -9.55 4.44
CA GLN A 64 -17.70 -10.56 4.17
C GLN A 64 -17.64 -11.09 2.73
N ARG A 65 -17.23 -10.24 1.77
CA ARG A 65 -17.16 -10.59 0.35
C ARG A 65 -15.88 -11.35 -0.03
N GLU A 66 -14.76 -10.97 0.55
CA GLU A 66 -13.43 -11.49 0.16
C GLU A 66 -12.94 -12.57 1.13
N ASP A 67 -12.14 -13.53 0.66
CA ASP A 67 -11.50 -14.53 1.50
C ASP A 67 -10.08 -14.11 1.94
N GLN A 68 -9.45 -14.84 2.86
CA GLN A 68 -8.10 -14.48 3.35
C GLN A 68 -7.02 -14.45 2.27
N THR A 69 -7.20 -15.19 1.18
CA THR A 69 -6.25 -15.26 0.07
C THR A 69 -6.47 -14.12 -0.93
N THR A 70 -7.71 -13.66 -1.09
CA THR A 70 -8.07 -12.58 -1.99
C THR A 70 -8.04 -11.21 -1.34
N ARG A 71 -8.09 -11.05 -0.02
CA ARG A 71 -8.11 -9.71 0.63
C ARG A 71 -6.85 -8.85 0.44
N ARG A 72 -5.80 -9.35 -0.17
CA ARG A 72 -4.52 -8.64 -0.38
C ARG A 72 -4.51 -7.90 -1.71
N LEU A 73 -3.44 -7.12 -1.94
CA LEU A 73 -3.14 -6.67 -3.28
C LEU A 73 -2.97 -7.88 -4.21
N PRO A 74 -3.43 -7.79 -5.46
CA PRO A 74 -3.28 -8.88 -6.41
C PRO A 74 -1.80 -9.11 -6.73
N SER A 75 -1.49 -10.22 -7.39
CA SER A 75 -0.13 -10.56 -7.82
C SER A 75 0.24 -10.03 -9.20
N THR A 76 -0.65 -9.28 -9.86
CA THR A 76 -0.35 -8.68 -11.17
C THR A 76 -0.88 -7.24 -11.25
N PRO A 77 -0.17 -6.32 -11.93
CA PRO A 77 -0.63 -4.95 -12.13
C PRO A 77 -1.94 -4.88 -12.91
N GLU A 78 -2.18 -5.81 -13.85
CA GLU A 78 -3.38 -5.83 -14.68
C GLU A 78 -4.65 -6.01 -13.86
N ALA A 79 -4.56 -6.74 -12.75
CA ALA A 79 -5.68 -6.99 -11.84
C ALA A 79 -6.05 -5.75 -11.00
N LEU A 80 -5.21 -4.71 -10.98
CA LEU A 80 -5.59 -3.41 -10.42
C LEU A 80 -6.55 -2.65 -11.35
N ARG A 81 -6.55 -2.94 -12.65
CA ARG A 81 -7.39 -2.24 -13.62
C ARG A 81 -8.85 -2.59 -13.38
N GLY A 82 -9.68 -1.57 -13.16
CA GLY A 82 -11.10 -1.73 -12.86
C GLY A 82 -11.40 -2.16 -11.42
N MET A 83 -10.39 -2.30 -10.56
CA MET A 83 -10.59 -2.46 -9.12
C MET A 83 -11.13 -1.16 -8.54
N ALA A 84 -12.13 -1.25 -7.65
CA ALA A 84 -12.63 -0.09 -6.92
C ALA A 84 -11.51 0.51 -6.06
N LEU A 85 -11.44 1.84 -6.00
CA LEU A 85 -10.39 2.56 -5.24
C LEU A 85 -10.42 2.23 -3.75
N SER A 86 -11.62 2.11 -3.16
CA SER A 86 -11.82 1.68 -1.77
C SER A 86 -11.29 0.25 -1.56
N ASP A 87 -11.63 -0.68 -2.43
CA ASP A 87 -11.09 -2.04 -2.37
C ASP A 87 -9.56 -2.05 -2.48
N MET A 88 -8.98 -1.24 -3.37
CA MET A 88 -7.52 -1.14 -3.53
C MET A 88 -6.84 -0.62 -2.26
N HIS A 89 -7.40 0.42 -1.63
CA HIS A 89 -6.91 0.97 -0.38
C HIS A 89 -7.02 -0.05 0.77
N ILE A 90 -8.17 -0.71 0.91
CA ILE A 90 -8.38 -1.78 1.90
C ILE A 90 -7.39 -2.94 1.68
N ARG A 91 -7.19 -3.36 0.43
CA ARG A 91 -6.24 -4.44 0.08
C ARG A 91 -4.81 -4.07 0.38
N LEU A 92 -4.41 -2.82 0.14
CA LEU A 92 -3.12 -2.29 0.57
C LEU A 92 -3.00 -2.32 2.11
N ILE A 93 -4.08 -2.00 2.83
CA ILE A 93 -4.15 -2.09 4.28
C ILE A 93 -3.94 -3.54 4.76
N CYS A 94 -4.69 -4.48 4.20
CA CYS A 94 -4.59 -5.91 4.53
C CYS A 94 -3.18 -6.46 4.22
N THR A 95 -2.58 -6.03 3.11
CA THR A 95 -1.23 -6.47 2.71
C THR A 95 -0.19 -6.10 3.77
N PHE A 96 -0.26 -4.90 4.36
CA PHE A 96 0.65 -4.56 5.47
C PHE A 96 0.22 -5.21 6.79
N ALA A 97 -1.07 -5.42 7.03
CA ALA A 97 -1.55 -5.98 8.28
C ALA A 97 -1.08 -7.42 8.46
N ASP A 98 -1.01 -8.17 7.36
CA ASP A 98 -0.54 -9.54 7.32
C ASP A 98 0.97 -9.68 7.59
N GLU A 99 1.76 -8.59 7.45
CA GLU A 99 3.17 -8.58 7.92
C GLU A 99 3.33 -8.92 9.40
N ARG A 100 2.29 -8.67 10.21
CA ARG A 100 2.31 -9.02 11.63
C ARG A 100 2.40 -10.52 11.86
N TRP A 101 1.94 -11.31 10.89
CA TRP A 101 1.80 -12.76 11.01
C TRP A 101 2.73 -13.52 10.05
N MET A 102 3.07 -12.90 8.92
CA MET A 102 3.95 -13.49 7.91
C MET A 102 4.83 -12.40 7.29
N PRO A 103 6.11 -12.35 7.67
CA PRO A 103 7.06 -11.37 7.13
C PRO A 103 7.22 -11.51 5.61
N GLY A 104 7.35 -10.39 4.90
CA GLY A 104 7.68 -10.37 3.47
C GLY A 104 6.48 -10.31 2.51
N PHE A 105 5.25 -10.12 3.02
CA PHE A 105 4.06 -9.93 2.19
C PHE A 105 4.08 -8.63 1.37
N LEU A 106 4.48 -7.52 1.98
CA LEU A 106 4.67 -6.26 1.27
C LEU A 106 5.81 -6.38 0.25
N ALA A 107 6.87 -7.13 0.59
CA ALA A 107 7.95 -7.47 -0.34
C ALA A 107 7.43 -8.24 -1.56
N ARG A 108 6.46 -9.13 -1.38
CA ARG A 108 5.79 -9.81 -2.50
C ARG A 108 5.05 -8.83 -3.39
N ALA A 109 4.23 -7.93 -2.84
CA ALA A 109 3.52 -6.93 -3.65
C ALA A 109 4.46 -6.00 -4.43
N PHE A 110 5.63 -5.68 -3.85
CA PHE A 110 6.69 -4.95 -4.54
C PHE A 110 7.34 -5.78 -5.65
N ASN A 111 7.74 -7.02 -5.36
CA ASN A 111 8.36 -7.95 -6.31
C ASN A 111 7.44 -8.31 -7.48
N ASP A 112 6.15 -8.44 -7.23
CA ASP A 112 5.12 -8.74 -8.24
C ASP A 112 4.78 -7.49 -9.08
N GLY A 113 5.42 -6.34 -8.80
CA GLY A 113 5.27 -5.09 -9.56
C GLY A 113 3.96 -4.34 -9.29
N VAL A 114 3.22 -4.70 -8.25
CA VAL A 114 1.85 -4.21 -7.99
C VAL A 114 1.85 -3.01 -7.04
N LEU A 115 2.83 -2.92 -6.14
CA LEU A 115 2.85 -1.89 -5.10
C LEU A 115 2.92 -0.47 -5.66
N ILE A 116 3.82 -0.21 -6.61
CA ILE A 116 3.98 1.14 -7.22
C ILE A 116 2.70 1.54 -7.98
N PRO A 117 2.17 0.73 -8.91
CA PRO A 117 0.93 1.07 -9.60
C PRO A 117 -0.26 1.30 -8.66
N ALA A 118 -0.36 0.55 -7.56
CA ALA A 118 -1.42 0.78 -6.57
C ALA A 118 -1.29 2.16 -5.91
N LEU A 119 -0.09 2.57 -5.52
CA LEU A 119 0.16 3.91 -4.96
C LEU A 119 -0.14 5.02 -5.98
N GLU A 120 0.27 4.84 -7.23
CA GLU A 120 -0.01 5.78 -8.32
C GLU A 120 -1.52 5.93 -8.55
N GLN A 121 -2.28 4.83 -8.60
CA GLN A 121 -3.73 4.88 -8.76
C GLN A 121 -4.43 5.59 -7.60
N LEU A 122 -4.00 5.34 -6.35
CA LEU A 122 -4.52 6.06 -5.19
C LEU A 122 -4.19 7.56 -5.25
N SER A 123 -2.97 7.92 -5.67
CA SER A 123 -2.58 9.33 -5.81
C SER A 123 -3.36 10.07 -6.89
N ALA A 124 -3.56 9.45 -8.05
CA ALA A 124 -4.32 10.02 -9.15
C ALA A 124 -5.79 10.28 -8.79
N ASN A 125 -6.29 9.59 -7.76
CA ASN A 125 -7.68 9.65 -7.32
C ASN A 125 -7.81 10.07 -5.84
N ILE A 126 -6.84 10.82 -5.32
CA ILE A 126 -6.82 11.26 -3.91
C ILE A 126 -8.08 12.06 -3.50
N ASP A 127 -8.78 12.64 -4.47
CA ASP A 127 -10.03 13.36 -4.24
C ASP A 127 -11.18 12.48 -3.74
N HIS A 128 -11.13 11.17 -4.01
CA HIS A 128 -12.08 10.19 -3.51
C HIS A 128 -11.85 9.77 -2.06
N PHE A 129 -10.74 10.21 -1.45
CA PHE A 129 -10.36 9.86 -0.09
C PHE A 129 -10.40 11.08 0.84
N THR A 130 -10.63 10.83 2.12
CA THR A 130 -10.32 11.78 3.19
C THR A 130 -9.01 11.38 3.87
N LEU A 131 -8.35 12.33 4.52
CA LEU A 131 -7.16 12.02 5.31
C LEU A 131 -7.58 11.45 6.67
N GLN A 132 -6.77 10.54 7.21
CA GLN A 132 -6.98 10.03 8.55
C GLN A 132 -6.69 11.13 9.58
N GLU A 133 -7.71 11.50 10.37
CA GLU A 133 -7.63 12.49 11.47
C GLU A 133 -6.62 12.09 12.54
#